data_AF-A0A9E3J032-F1
#
_entry.id   AF-A0A9E3J032-F1
#
_cell.length_a   1.000
_cell.length_b   1.000
_cell.length_c   1.000
_cell.angle_alpha   90.00
_cell.angle_beta   90.00
_cell.angle_gamma   90.00
#
_symmetry.space_group_name_H-M   'P 1'
#
loop_
_entity.id
_entity.type
_entity.pdbx_description
1 polymer ?
#
loop_
_entity_poly.entity_id
_entity_poly.type
_entity_poly.pdbx_seq_one_letter_code
_entity_poly.pdbx_strand_id
1 'polypeptide(L)'
;MDAVDALKLAISHIEHMANWIGLTNRGAARGLYSFESIGEDMPGLKEALATQVDAAAALAVVRQSLVDQAAARLDPTMPILTPEVLESLKADAECAYAMSMDQKERVAAHGTLLLCEWQERAIAARNASPARTDDDAECCMACEEPFKEGDRYYLDVSGGSLHAACAGPEREGYVKDVGTGDPLGPDDPIPEPLIWTGEGA
;
A
#
# COMPACT_ATOMS: atom_id res chain seq x y z
N MET A 1 22.53 17.74 13.31
CA MET A 1 23.79 17.00 13.04
C MET A 1 23.57 15.61 13.59
N ASP A 2 23.49 14.62 12.71
CA ASP A 2 23.28 13.23 13.15
C ASP A 2 24.61 12.61 13.67
N ALA A 3 24.53 11.41 14.24
CA ALA A 3 25.69 10.74 14.83
C ALA A 3 26.79 10.42 13.78
N VAL A 4 26.40 10.17 12.53
CA VAL A 4 27.31 9.85 11.42
C VAL A 4 28.06 11.12 10.99
N ASP A 5 27.38 12.26 10.90
CA ASP A 5 27.98 13.56 10.61
C ASP A 5 28.98 13.98 11.68
N ALA A 6 28.63 13.76 12.96
CA ALA A 6 29.53 14.04 14.08
C ALA A 6 30.80 13.17 14.04
N LEU A 7 30.66 11.87 13.71
CA LEU A 7 31.81 10.97 13.56
C LEU A 7 32.71 11.35 12.38
N LYS A 8 32.10 11.68 11.22
CA LYS A 8 32.85 12.14 10.03
C LYS A 8 33.66 13.41 10.34
N LEU A 9 33.05 14.36 11.06
CA LEU A 9 33.72 15.59 11.46
C LEU A 9 34.88 15.31 12.42
N ALA A 10 34.68 14.43 13.41
CA ALA A 10 35.73 14.02 14.33
C ALA A 10 36.91 13.35 13.61
N ILE A 11 36.65 12.41 12.69
CA ILE A 11 37.67 11.74 11.87
C ILE A 11 38.45 12.75 11.04
N SER A 12 37.77 13.68 10.36
CA SER A 12 38.41 14.73 9.56
C SER A 12 39.33 15.61 10.42
N HIS A 13 38.90 15.95 11.64
CA HIS A 13 39.69 16.75 12.55
C HIS A 13 40.94 16.00 13.05
N ILE A 14 40.80 14.69 13.35
CA ILE A 14 41.93 13.83 13.74
C ILE A 14 42.94 13.70 12.60
N GLU A 15 42.49 13.50 11.36
CA GLU A 15 43.38 13.44 10.18
C GLU A 15 44.11 14.76 9.94
N HIS A 16 43.41 15.89 10.10
CA HIS A 16 44.02 17.21 10.01
C HIS A 16 45.12 17.42 11.07
N MET A 17 44.83 17.06 12.32
CA MET A 17 45.78 17.12 13.43
C MET A 17 46.99 16.21 13.21
N ALA A 18 46.78 14.97 12.77
CA ALA A 18 47.85 14.02 12.47
C ALA A 18 48.78 14.55 11.36
N ASN A 19 48.22 15.16 10.31
CA ASN A 19 49.00 15.76 9.23
C ASN A 19 49.80 16.97 9.71
N TRP A 20 49.20 17.86 10.50
CA TRP A 20 49.90 19.02 11.08
C TRP A 20 51.07 18.61 11.98
N ILE A 21 50.90 17.59 12.82
CA ILE A 21 51.97 17.02 13.66
C ILE A 21 53.07 16.42 12.79
N GLY A 22 52.71 15.65 11.75
CA GLY A 22 53.66 15.07 10.81
C GLY A 22 54.51 16.11 10.08
N LEU A 23 53.95 17.28 9.77
CA LEU A 23 54.66 18.42 9.18
C LEU A 23 55.54 19.13 10.22
N THR A 24 55.05 19.32 11.45
CA THR A 24 55.76 20.00 12.53
C THR A 24 56.97 19.21 13.03
N ASN A 25 56.84 17.88 13.11
CA ASN A 25 57.93 16.97 13.51
C ASN A 25 59.04 16.81 12.45
N ARG A 26 58.85 17.29 11.22
CA ARG A 26 59.91 17.32 10.18
C ARG A 26 60.88 18.50 10.34
N GLY A 27 60.62 19.45 11.24
CA GLY A 27 61.48 20.59 11.56
C GLY A 27 62.50 20.34 12.68
N ALA A 28 63.22 21.41 13.10
CA ALA A 28 64.28 21.37 14.12
C ALA A 28 63.82 20.87 15.52
N ALA A 29 62.52 20.84 15.76
CA ALA A 29 61.89 20.28 16.95
C ALA A 29 61.50 18.81 16.71
N ARG A 30 62.49 17.93 16.60
CA ARG A 30 62.24 16.48 16.45
C ARG A 30 61.62 15.92 17.74
N GLY A 31 60.40 15.39 17.64
CA GLY A 31 59.88 14.40 18.59
C GLY A 31 59.08 14.91 19.78
N LEU A 32 58.51 16.12 19.74
CA LEU A 32 57.71 16.65 20.86
C LEU A 32 56.27 16.11 20.92
N TYR A 33 55.74 15.56 19.82
CA TYR A 33 54.38 15.03 19.76
C TYR A 33 54.39 13.67 19.06
N SER A 34 54.13 12.58 19.79
CA SER A 34 53.86 11.25 19.21
C SER A 34 52.37 10.94 19.29
N PHE A 35 51.80 10.53 18.17
CA PHE A 35 50.39 10.16 18.01
C PHE A 35 50.21 8.64 18.07
N GLU A 36 51.16 7.93 18.69
CA GLU A 36 51.21 6.46 18.69
C GLU A 36 49.91 5.86 19.23
N SER A 37 49.19 6.53 20.14
CA SER A 37 47.90 6.07 20.64
C SER A 37 46.68 6.38 19.75
N ILE A 38 46.69 7.45 18.94
CA ILE A 38 45.51 7.82 18.12
C ILE A 38 45.63 7.26 16.69
N GLY A 39 46.85 7.11 16.16
CA GLY A 39 47.08 6.47 14.87
C GLY A 39 46.70 4.98 14.85
N GLU A 40 46.87 4.29 15.98
CA GLU A 40 46.51 2.88 16.16
C GLU A 40 44.98 2.66 16.18
N ASP A 41 44.21 3.61 16.72
CA ASP A 41 42.74 3.51 16.83
C ASP A 41 41.97 4.01 15.59
N MET A 42 42.63 4.73 14.68
CA MET A 42 42.00 5.28 13.48
C MET A 42 41.37 4.22 12.54
N PRO A 43 42.00 3.06 12.30
CA PRO A 43 41.35 1.97 11.56
C PRO A 43 40.04 1.52 12.21
N GLY A 44 40.00 1.37 13.54
CA GLY A 44 38.80 0.97 14.28
C GLY A 44 37.69 2.01 14.23
N LEU A 45 38.02 3.30 14.30
CA LEU A 45 37.04 4.39 14.12
C LEU A 45 36.45 4.43 12.70
N LYS A 46 37.28 4.15 11.68
CA LYS A 46 36.81 4.06 10.29
C LYS A 46 35.90 2.85 10.07
N GLU A 47 36.24 1.70 10.66
CA GLU A 47 35.40 0.49 10.61
C GLU A 47 34.07 0.69 11.33
N ALA A 48 34.08 1.32 12.52
CA ALA A 48 32.86 1.66 13.25
C ALA A 48 31.97 2.64 12.46
N LEU A 49 32.56 3.62 11.78
CA LEU A 49 31.82 4.52 10.90
C LEU A 49 31.20 3.77 9.72
N ALA A 50 31.97 2.90 9.05
CA ALA A 50 31.45 2.10 7.94
C ALA A 50 30.26 1.24 8.40
N THR A 51 30.40 0.57 9.54
CA THR A 51 29.33 -0.23 10.16
C THR A 51 28.09 0.62 10.47
N GLN A 52 28.25 1.85 10.97
CA GLN A 52 27.12 2.76 11.20
C GLN A 52 26.43 3.19 9.92
N VAL A 53 27.19 3.48 8.86
CA VAL A 53 26.65 3.86 7.55
C VAL A 53 25.85 2.70 6.96
N ASP A 54 26.38 1.48 7.03
CA ASP A 54 25.68 0.27 6.56
C ASP A 54 24.40 0.01 7.36
N ALA A 55 24.44 0.17 8.68
CA ALA A 55 23.27 0.02 9.54
C ALA A 55 22.20 1.09 9.22
N ALA A 56 22.61 2.33 8.96
CA ALA A 56 21.69 3.41 8.56
C ALA A 56 21.04 3.12 7.20
N ALA A 57 21.81 2.61 6.23
CA ALA A 57 21.29 2.21 4.93
C ALA A 57 20.31 1.04 5.04
N ALA A 58 20.65 0.00 5.82
CA ALA A 58 19.76 -1.13 6.07
C ALA A 58 18.44 -0.68 6.73
N LEU A 59 18.52 0.22 7.72
CA LEU A 59 17.33 0.78 8.36
C LEU A 59 16.47 1.58 7.38
N ALA A 60 17.07 2.34 6.46
CA ALA A 60 16.33 3.06 5.43
C ALA A 60 15.59 2.10 4.48
N VAL A 61 16.22 0.99 4.07
CA VAL A 61 15.58 -0.06 3.26
C VAL A 61 14.41 -0.70 4.02
N VAL A 62 14.60 -1.03 5.30
CA VAL A 62 13.52 -1.59 6.14
C VAL A 62 12.35 -0.61 6.26
N ARG A 63 12.62 0.68 6.49
CA ARG A 63 11.58 1.71 6.56
C ARG A 63 10.80 1.82 5.25
N GLN A 64 11.49 1.84 4.10
CA GLN A 64 10.81 1.90 2.81
C GLN A 64 9.94 0.65 2.58
N SER A 65 10.47 -0.54 2.87
CA SER A 65 9.70 -1.79 2.76
C SER A 65 8.44 -1.79 3.63
N LEU A 66 8.52 -1.24 4.86
CA LEU A 66 7.35 -1.11 5.72
C LEU A 66 6.30 -0.13 5.16
N VAL A 67 6.74 0.96 4.54
CA VAL A 67 5.85 1.91 3.84
C VAL A 67 5.17 1.23 2.65
N ASP A 68 5.93 0.51 1.82
CA ASP A 68 5.40 -0.20 0.65
C ASP A 68 4.39 -1.28 1.06
N GLN A 69 4.70 -2.04 2.13
CA GLN A 69 3.76 -3.01 2.71
C GLN A 69 2.50 -2.31 3.25
N ALA A 70 2.62 -1.16 3.91
CA ALA A 70 1.46 -0.42 4.38
C ALA A 70 0.59 0.08 3.22
N ALA A 71 1.21 0.56 2.12
CA ALA A 71 0.49 0.98 0.92
C ALA A 71 -0.23 -0.19 0.24
N ALA A 72 0.43 -1.34 0.08
CA ALA A 72 -0.18 -2.54 -0.46
C ALA A 72 -1.38 -3.01 0.38
N ARG A 73 -1.28 -2.91 1.71
CA ARG A 73 -2.37 -3.23 2.65
C ARG A 73 -3.58 -2.29 2.56
N LEU A 74 -3.43 -1.12 1.94
CA LEU A 74 -4.51 -0.16 1.72
C LEU A 74 -5.13 -0.27 0.32
N ASP A 75 -4.57 -1.10 -0.56
CA ASP A 75 -5.06 -1.26 -1.92
C ASP A 75 -6.37 -2.09 -1.94
N PRO A 76 -7.51 -1.49 -2.33
CA PRO A 76 -8.79 -2.19 -2.38
C PRO A 76 -8.85 -3.25 -3.50
N THR A 77 -7.92 -3.21 -4.46
CA THR A 77 -7.81 -4.20 -5.54
C THR A 77 -6.99 -5.43 -5.14
N MET A 78 -6.38 -5.43 -3.94
CA MET A 78 -5.55 -6.55 -3.51
C MET A 78 -6.40 -7.83 -3.36
N PRO A 79 -5.97 -8.97 -3.95
CA PRO A 79 -6.73 -10.21 -3.83
C PRO A 79 -6.91 -10.64 -2.38
N ILE A 80 -8.16 -10.89 -2.01
CA ILE A 80 -8.53 -11.46 -0.73
C ILE A 80 -8.50 -12.98 -0.85
N LEU A 81 -7.80 -13.64 0.07
CA LEU A 81 -7.75 -15.09 0.13
C LEU A 81 -9.09 -15.66 0.61
N THR A 82 -9.47 -16.84 0.12
CA THR A 82 -10.66 -17.52 0.65
C THR A 82 -10.40 -17.97 2.09
N PRO A 83 -11.45 -18.11 2.93
CA PRO A 83 -11.30 -18.57 4.31
C PRO A 83 -10.54 -19.90 4.42
N GLU A 84 -10.75 -20.84 3.49
CA GLU A 84 -10.10 -22.15 3.49
C GLU A 84 -8.59 -22.04 3.25
N VAL A 85 -8.18 -21.18 2.32
CA VAL A 85 -6.76 -20.94 2.03
C VAL A 85 -6.09 -20.24 3.22
N LEU A 86 -6.79 -19.30 3.85
CA LEU A 86 -6.29 -18.56 5.00
C LEU A 86 -6.06 -19.47 6.21
N GLU A 87 -7.03 -20.33 6.53
CA GLU A 87 -6.94 -21.33 7.60
C GLU A 87 -5.79 -22.31 7.34
N SER A 88 -5.65 -22.82 6.12
CA SER A 88 -4.54 -23.73 5.76
C SER A 88 -3.18 -23.05 5.94
N LEU A 89 -3.00 -21.84 5.41
CA LEU A 89 -1.75 -21.09 5.52
C LEU A 89 -1.39 -20.78 6.98
N LYS A 90 -2.39 -20.44 7.80
CA LYS A 90 -2.21 -20.18 9.22
C LYS A 90 -1.76 -21.43 9.96
N ALA A 91 -2.42 -22.57 9.73
CA ALA A 91 -2.03 -23.85 10.32
C ALA A 91 -0.60 -24.26 9.93
N ASP A 92 -0.24 -24.11 8.66
CA ASP A 92 1.11 -24.40 8.16
C ASP A 92 2.16 -23.49 8.81
N ALA A 93 1.86 -22.20 8.95
CA ALA A 93 2.75 -21.24 9.57
C ALA A 93 2.90 -21.45 11.08
N GLU A 94 1.82 -21.77 11.80
CA GLU A 94 1.87 -22.12 13.23
C GLU A 94 2.72 -23.39 13.46
N CYS A 95 2.51 -24.40 12.62
CA CYS A 95 3.29 -25.64 12.63
C CYS A 95 4.78 -25.36 12.40
N ALA A 96 5.11 -24.62 11.34
CA ALA A 96 6.49 -24.23 11.02
C ALA A 96 7.15 -23.44 12.16
N TYR A 97 6.42 -22.50 12.77
CA TYR A 97 6.92 -21.71 13.89
C TYR A 97 7.21 -22.55 15.14
N ALA A 98 6.33 -23.52 15.45
CA ALA A 98 6.46 -24.38 16.62
C ALA A 98 7.55 -25.46 16.45
N MET A 99 7.70 -26.00 15.23
CA MET A 99 8.60 -27.11 14.97
C MET A 99 10.02 -26.67 14.59
N SER A 100 10.20 -25.47 14.04
CA SER A 100 11.52 -25.02 13.60
C SER A 100 12.40 -24.59 14.78
N MET A 101 13.65 -25.07 14.74
CA MET A 101 14.74 -24.62 15.62
C MET A 101 15.58 -23.52 14.96
N ASP A 102 15.35 -23.23 13.68
CA ASP A 102 16.06 -22.19 12.94
C ASP A 102 15.36 -20.84 13.11
N GLN A 103 16.13 -19.83 13.51
CA GLN A 103 15.59 -18.50 13.79
C GLN A 103 15.02 -17.82 12.52
N LYS A 104 15.61 -18.06 11.34
CA LYS A 104 15.13 -17.46 10.09
C LYS A 104 13.80 -18.08 9.67
N GLU A 105 13.67 -19.39 9.80
CA GLU A 105 12.41 -20.09 9.53
C GLU A 105 11.29 -19.62 10.47
N ARG A 106 11.59 -19.44 11.76
CA ARG A 106 10.62 -18.89 12.72
C ARG A 106 10.20 -17.46 12.38
N VAL A 107 11.14 -16.61 11.95
CA VAL A 107 10.83 -15.25 11.50
C VAL A 107 9.94 -15.26 10.25
N ALA A 108 10.22 -16.15 9.29
CA ALA A 108 9.40 -16.30 8.09
C ALA A 108 7.99 -16.77 8.44
N ALA A 109 7.86 -17.80 9.28
CA ALA A 109 6.57 -18.32 9.74
C ALA A 109 5.75 -17.24 10.48
N HIS A 110 6.40 -16.47 11.36
CA HIS A 110 5.75 -15.35 12.03
C HIS A 110 5.28 -14.26 11.05
N GLY A 111 6.08 -13.96 10.02
CA GLY A 111 5.69 -13.05 8.94
C GLY A 111 4.43 -13.50 8.21
N THR A 112 4.29 -14.80 7.94
CA THR A 112 3.08 -15.37 7.33
C THR A 112 1.86 -15.26 8.24
N LEU A 113 2.01 -15.44 9.56
CA LEU A 113 0.92 -15.25 10.52
C LEU A 113 0.42 -13.80 10.53
N LEU A 114 1.34 -12.82 10.53
CA LEU A 114 0.98 -11.41 10.46
C LEU A 114 0.25 -11.05 9.15
N LEU A 115 0.61 -11.70 8.03
CA LEU A 115 -0.12 -11.54 6.77
C LEU A 115 -1.54 -12.10 6.88
N CYS A 116 -1.71 -13.27 7.51
CA CYS A 116 -3.02 -13.87 7.71
C CYS A 116 -3.92 -12.99 8.58
N GLU A 117 -3.41 -12.49 9.72
CA GLU A 117 -4.13 -11.54 10.58
C GLU A 117 -4.55 -10.27 9.83
N TRP A 118 -3.70 -9.78 8.93
CA TRP A 118 -4.05 -8.64 8.10
C TRP A 118 -5.19 -8.96 7.12
N GLN A 119 -5.15 -10.11 6.43
CA GLN A 119 -6.23 -10.56 5.54
C GLN A 119 -7.56 -10.71 6.30
N GLU A 120 -7.53 -11.31 7.51
CA GLU A 120 -8.72 -11.42 8.37
C GLU A 120 -9.33 -10.03 8.66
N ARG A 121 -8.49 -9.02 8.98
CA ARG A 121 -8.94 -7.65 9.21
C ARG A 121 -9.48 -6.99 7.95
N ALA A 122 -8.86 -7.23 6.79
CA ALA A 122 -9.33 -6.70 5.52
C ALA A 122 -10.70 -7.27 5.14
N ILE A 123 -10.91 -8.57 5.32
CA ILE A 123 -12.20 -9.26 5.16
C ILE A 123 -13.23 -8.66 6.13
N ALA A 124 -12.87 -8.56 7.41
CA ALA A 124 -13.74 -7.99 8.43
C ALA A 124 -14.12 -6.54 8.10
N ALA A 125 -13.18 -5.70 7.67
CA ALA A 125 -13.45 -4.32 7.28
C ALA A 125 -14.34 -4.23 6.03
N ARG A 126 -14.11 -5.09 5.04
CA ARG A 126 -14.97 -5.20 3.84
C ARG A 126 -16.39 -5.62 4.20
N ASN A 127 -16.54 -6.57 5.12
CA ASN A 127 -17.85 -7.06 5.58
C ASN A 127 -18.54 -6.11 6.58
N ALA A 128 -17.76 -5.32 7.33
CA ALA A 128 -18.23 -4.32 8.29
C ALA A 128 -18.50 -2.96 7.64
N SER A 129 -17.98 -2.72 6.43
CA SER A 129 -18.55 -1.71 5.55
C SER A 129 -20.03 -2.00 5.51
N PRO A 130 -20.91 -1.04 5.88
CA PRO A 130 -22.33 -1.32 5.96
C PRO A 130 -22.70 -1.98 4.64
N ALA A 131 -23.17 -3.23 4.69
CA ALA A 131 -24.02 -3.75 3.64
C ALA A 131 -24.94 -2.58 3.32
N ARG A 132 -24.92 -2.07 2.07
CA ARG A 132 -25.78 -0.95 1.65
C ARG A 132 -27.13 -1.18 2.32
N THR A 133 -27.39 -0.48 3.41
CA THR A 133 -28.59 -0.74 4.22
C THR A 133 -29.80 -0.09 3.56
N ASP A 134 -29.58 0.61 2.46
CA ASP A 134 -30.62 0.86 1.49
C ASP A 134 -30.75 -0.38 0.60
N ASP A 135 -31.29 -1.47 1.17
CA ASP A 135 -31.95 -2.53 0.38
C ASP A 135 -33.11 -1.94 -0.47
N ASP A 136 -33.46 -0.66 -0.23
CA ASP A 136 -34.49 0.12 -0.92
C ASP A 136 -33.92 1.19 -1.89
N ALA A 137 -32.59 1.42 -1.97
CA ALA A 137 -32.06 2.38 -2.92
C ALA A 137 -32.00 1.75 -4.31
N GLU A 138 -32.92 2.16 -5.20
CA GLU A 138 -32.83 1.80 -6.60
C GLU A 138 -31.44 2.19 -7.16
N CYS A 139 -30.77 1.18 -7.72
CA CYS A 139 -29.44 1.32 -8.32
C CYS A 139 -29.55 1.09 -9.83
N CYS A 140 -28.67 1.74 -10.58
CA CYS A 140 -28.55 1.51 -12.00
C CYS A 140 -28.08 0.08 -12.26
N MET A 141 -28.84 -0.71 -13.03
CA MET A 141 -28.48 -2.11 -13.28
C MET A 141 -27.23 -2.30 -14.15
N ALA A 142 -26.70 -1.23 -14.76
CA ALA A 142 -25.50 -1.29 -15.59
C ALA A 142 -24.20 -0.95 -14.82
N CYS A 143 -24.22 0.08 -13.96
CA CYS A 143 -23.03 0.52 -13.21
C CYS A 143 -23.09 0.23 -11.71
N GLU A 144 -24.23 -0.28 -11.22
CA GLU A 144 -24.51 -0.58 -9.81
C GLU A 144 -24.43 0.64 -8.86
N GLU A 145 -24.30 1.86 -9.39
CA GLU A 145 -24.34 3.10 -8.61
C GLU A 145 -25.78 3.48 -8.25
N PRO A 146 -26.01 4.07 -7.06
CA PRO A 146 -27.35 4.46 -6.63
C PRO A 146 -27.81 5.71 -7.39
N PHE A 147 -29.11 5.79 -7.69
CA PHE A 147 -29.67 7.01 -8.30
C PHE A 147 -29.68 8.18 -7.31
N LYS A 148 -29.42 9.39 -7.83
CA LYS A 148 -29.51 10.65 -7.08
C LYS A 148 -30.67 11.48 -7.60
N GLU A 149 -31.26 12.30 -6.74
CA GLU A 149 -32.29 13.25 -7.15
C GLU A 149 -31.79 14.12 -8.32
N GLY A 150 -32.56 14.16 -9.41
CA GLY A 150 -32.22 14.85 -10.65
C GLY A 150 -31.50 13.98 -11.69
N ASP A 151 -31.10 12.75 -11.38
CA ASP A 151 -30.50 11.85 -12.36
C ASP A 151 -31.49 11.52 -13.47
N ARG A 152 -30.99 11.47 -14.70
CA ARG A 152 -31.79 11.04 -15.86
C ARG A 152 -31.69 9.52 -16.01
N TYR A 153 -32.81 8.84 -16.12
CA TYR A 153 -32.84 7.38 -16.18
C TYR A 153 -33.91 6.83 -17.15
N TYR A 154 -33.74 5.57 -17.53
CA TYR A 154 -34.71 4.77 -18.28
C TYR A 154 -35.16 3.57 -17.46
N LEU A 155 -36.38 3.10 -17.70
CA LEU A 155 -36.91 1.85 -17.16
C LEU A 155 -36.65 0.73 -18.16
N ASP A 156 -36.12 -0.37 -17.68
CA ASP A 156 -35.89 -1.59 -18.44
C ASP A 156 -37.14 -2.47 -18.46
N VAL A 157 -37.35 -3.19 -19.56
CA VAL A 157 -38.49 -4.09 -19.76
C VAL A 157 -38.50 -5.24 -18.73
N SER A 158 -37.34 -5.61 -18.18
CA SER A 158 -37.20 -6.64 -17.14
C SER A 158 -37.51 -6.13 -15.72
N GLY A 159 -37.85 -4.85 -15.55
CA GLY A 159 -38.24 -4.26 -14.27
C GLY A 159 -37.09 -3.63 -13.47
N GLY A 160 -36.04 -3.17 -14.14
CA GLY A 160 -34.93 -2.41 -13.56
C GLY A 160 -34.87 -0.96 -14.05
N SER A 161 -33.94 -0.19 -13.49
CA SER A 161 -33.68 1.21 -13.87
C SER A 161 -32.23 1.36 -14.33
N LEU A 162 -31.98 2.16 -15.38
CA LEU A 162 -30.62 2.50 -15.87
C LEU A 162 -30.43 4.02 -15.98
N HIS A 163 -29.25 4.54 -15.62
CA HIS A 163 -28.88 5.91 -16.00
C HIS A 163 -28.92 6.09 -17.52
N ALA A 164 -29.42 7.24 -17.98
CA ALA A 164 -29.46 7.57 -19.40
C ALA A 164 -28.08 7.55 -20.07
N ALA A 165 -27.03 7.86 -19.31
CA ALA A 165 -25.64 7.77 -19.77
C ALA A 165 -25.14 6.32 -19.88
N CYS A 166 -25.70 5.39 -19.10
CA CYS A 166 -25.33 3.98 -19.11
C CYS A 166 -26.06 3.16 -20.17
N ALA A 167 -27.23 3.62 -20.64
CA ALA A 167 -28.03 2.92 -21.66
C ALA A 167 -27.39 2.93 -23.06
N GLY A 168 -26.45 3.85 -23.33
CA GLY A 168 -25.81 4.00 -24.64
C GLY A 168 -26.68 4.71 -25.67
N PRO A 169 -26.08 5.29 -26.73
CA PRO A 169 -26.81 5.99 -27.80
C PRO A 169 -27.50 5.05 -28.81
N GLU A 170 -27.28 3.74 -28.73
CA GLU A 170 -27.68 2.74 -29.71
C GLU A 170 -29.20 2.52 -29.68
N ARG A 171 -29.85 2.73 -30.83
CA ARG A 171 -31.31 2.69 -30.96
C ARG A 171 -31.90 1.33 -30.60
N GLU A 172 -31.17 0.27 -30.90
CA GLU A 172 -31.57 -1.11 -30.69
C GLU A 172 -31.79 -1.46 -29.20
N GLY A 173 -31.27 -0.63 -28.28
CA GLY A 173 -31.49 -0.77 -26.84
C GLY A 173 -32.80 -0.17 -26.33
N TYR A 174 -33.62 0.45 -27.18
CA TYR A 174 -34.84 1.16 -26.77
C TYR A 174 -36.11 0.50 -27.29
N VAL A 175 -37.17 0.58 -26.48
CA VAL A 175 -38.53 0.12 -26.81
C VAL A 175 -39.50 1.29 -26.87
N LYS A 176 -40.63 1.11 -27.55
CA LYS A 176 -41.70 2.12 -27.63
C LYS A 176 -42.39 2.32 -26.29
N ASP A 177 -42.60 1.22 -25.58
CA ASP A 177 -43.34 1.16 -24.33
C ASP A 177 -42.77 0.02 -23.49
N VAL A 178 -42.46 0.33 -22.23
CA VAL A 178 -41.82 -0.60 -21.28
C VAL A 178 -42.76 -1.74 -20.88
N GLY A 179 -44.08 -1.51 -20.88
CA GLY A 179 -45.08 -2.53 -20.55
C GLY A 179 -45.32 -3.55 -21.67
N THR A 180 -45.10 -3.16 -22.93
CA THR A 180 -45.24 -4.06 -24.10
C THR A 180 -43.92 -4.68 -24.54
N GLY A 181 -42.81 -3.97 -24.36
CA GLY A 181 -41.51 -4.36 -24.88
C GLY A 181 -41.39 -4.25 -26.41
N ASP A 182 -42.33 -3.58 -27.08
CA ASP A 182 -42.32 -3.45 -28.54
C ASP A 182 -41.08 -2.67 -29.00
N PRO A 183 -40.29 -3.20 -29.96
CA PRO A 183 -39.07 -2.56 -30.40
C PRO A 183 -39.36 -1.21 -31.04
N LEU A 184 -38.47 -0.26 -30.83
CA LEU A 184 -38.52 1.04 -31.49
C LEU A 184 -38.38 0.84 -33.01
N GLY A 185 -39.24 1.46 -33.82
CA GLY A 185 -39.20 1.33 -35.30
C GLY A 185 -37.96 2.00 -35.89
N PRO A 186 -37.79 2.17 -37.20
CA PRO A 186 -36.64 2.89 -37.75
C PRO A 186 -36.74 4.43 -37.59
N ASP A 187 -37.96 4.98 -37.65
CA ASP A 187 -38.19 6.44 -37.71
C ASP A 187 -38.75 7.05 -36.42
N ASP A 188 -39.07 6.23 -35.41
CA ASP A 188 -39.57 6.72 -34.12
C ASP A 188 -38.49 7.53 -33.35
N PRO A 189 -38.81 8.53 -32.53
CA PRO A 189 -37.80 9.17 -31.69
C PRO A 189 -37.31 8.21 -30.59
N ILE A 190 -36.04 8.34 -30.17
CA ILE A 190 -35.58 7.68 -28.93
C ILE A 190 -36.39 8.29 -27.77
N PRO A 191 -36.93 7.47 -26.85
CA PRO A 191 -37.67 7.97 -25.69
C PRO A 191 -36.85 8.99 -24.88
N GLU A 192 -37.51 10.01 -24.32
CA GLU A 192 -36.84 10.91 -23.37
C GLU A 192 -36.69 10.22 -22.00
N PRO A 193 -35.54 10.35 -21.34
CA PRO A 193 -35.32 9.75 -20.02
C PRO A 193 -36.11 10.50 -18.95
N LEU A 194 -36.57 9.74 -17.95
CA LEU A 194 -37.24 10.23 -16.76
C LEU A 194 -36.23 10.90 -15.81
N ILE A 195 -36.73 11.72 -14.88
CA ILE A 195 -35.91 12.36 -13.84
C ILE A 195 -36.19 11.66 -12.52
N TRP A 196 -35.14 11.19 -11.86
CA TRP A 196 -35.23 10.54 -10.56
C TRP A 196 -35.59 11.55 -9.47
N THR A 197 -36.66 11.31 -8.71
CA THR A 197 -37.15 12.22 -7.66
C THR A 197 -36.87 11.73 -6.23
N GLY A 198 -36.15 10.62 -6.05
CA GLY A 198 -35.83 10.07 -4.73
C GLY A 198 -36.93 9.21 -4.10
N GLU A 199 -38.17 9.35 -4.57
CA GLU A 199 -39.24 8.38 -4.40
C GLU A 199 -39.25 7.52 -5.67
N GLY A 200 -39.01 6.21 -5.55
CA GLY A 200 -39.01 5.30 -6.70
C GLY A 200 -40.30 5.35 -7.52
N ALA A 201 -40.25 4.85 -8.76
CA ALA A 201 -41.37 4.85 -9.70
C ALA A 201 -42.53 3.95 -9.27
#